data_AF-A0A2E9VXI4-F1
#
_entry.id   AF-A0A2E9VXI4-F1
#
_cell.length_a   1.000
_cell.length_b   1.000
_cell.length_c   1.000
_cell.angle_alpha   90.00
_cell.angle_beta   90.00
_cell.angle_gamma   90.00
#
_symmetry.space_group_name_H-M   'P 1'
#
loop_
_entity.id
_entity.type
_entity.pdbx_description
1 polymer ?
#
loop_
_entity_poly.entity_id
_entity_poly.type
_entity_poly.pdbx_seq_one_letter_code
_entity_poly.pdbx_strand_id
1 'polypeptide(L)'
;MLTEIVSFPYDYKIVEPYYCDVEGTDYCVIKKSDWKKFLHFESQKNDMHNVVTAIDDKYIVVNKGDFRNMEALYASAFYMMMRKDDKYVDAIGIANYGMEKEFCVIEGAIVGNVNTSLEKTYKRKRKELEEDGTIANNRLMTTYYFENPSQASRVISGTSTNGNDVWLSFSENGKSLGMTQFKALR
;
A
#
# COMPACT_ATOMS: atom_id res chain seq x y z
N MET A 1 -32.46 -13.93 -6.43
CA MET A 1 -31.41 -14.75 -5.80
C MET A 1 -30.55 -13.78 -4.99
N LEU A 2 -30.64 -13.86 -3.67
CA LEU A 2 -30.03 -12.91 -2.73
C LEU A 2 -28.54 -13.24 -2.60
N THR A 3 -27.68 -12.28 -2.92
CA THR A 3 -26.24 -12.36 -2.62
C THR A 3 -26.00 -11.55 -1.36
N GLU A 4 -25.56 -12.23 -0.30
CA GLU A 4 -25.18 -11.61 0.98
C GLU A 4 -24.07 -10.58 0.76
N ILE A 5 -24.29 -9.37 1.28
CA ILE A 5 -23.35 -8.26 1.26
C ILE A 5 -22.61 -8.29 2.60
N VAL A 6 -21.32 -8.60 2.57
CA VAL A 6 -20.42 -8.36 3.71
C VAL A 6 -20.03 -6.88 3.66
N SER A 7 -20.52 -6.08 4.61
CA SER A 7 -20.25 -4.64 4.66
C SER A 7 -18.89 -4.33 5.28
N PHE A 8 -17.99 -3.73 4.51
CA PHE A 8 -16.90 -2.91 5.02
C PHE A 8 -17.33 -1.44 5.03
N PRO A 9 -16.78 -0.58 5.91
CA PRO A 9 -17.29 0.77 6.15
C PRO A 9 -17.14 1.78 4.99
N TYR A 10 -16.74 1.33 3.78
CA TYR A 10 -16.62 2.18 2.60
C TYR A 10 -17.02 1.39 1.33
N ASP A 11 -17.97 1.94 0.57
CA ASP A 11 -18.46 1.37 -0.70
C ASP A 11 -17.36 1.34 -1.78
N TYR A 12 -16.96 0.14 -2.23
CA TYR A 12 -16.15 -0.01 -3.44
C TYR A 12 -16.63 -1.19 -4.29
N LYS A 13 -16.69 -0.97 -5.60
CA LYS A 13 -16.98 -1.96 -6.65
C LYS A 13 -15.90 -1.82 -7.73
N ILE A 14 -15.21 -2.91 -8.09
CA ILE A 14 -14.14 -2.92 -9.10
C ILE A 14 -14.71 -3.32 -10.48
N VAL A 15 -14.47 -2.51 -11.53
CA VAL A 15 -14.79 -2.81 -12.93
C VAL A 15 -13.72 -2.21 -13.89
N GLU A 16 -13.10 -3.00 -14.76
CA GLU A 16 -12.13 -2.56 -15.82
C GLU A 16 -12.80 -1.84 -17.03
N PRO A 17 -12.04 -1.15 -17.91
CA PRO A 17 -10.75 -0.48 -17.72
C PRO A 17 -10.91 1.05 -17.65
N TYR A 18 -10.04 1.70 -16.87
CA TYR A 18 -10.26 3.03 -16.29
C TYR A 18 -9.65 4.23 -17.04
N TYR A 19 -9.27 4.09 -18.32
CA TYR A 19 -8.71 5.22 -19.08
C TYR A 19 -8.97 5.14 -20.58
N CYS A 20 -8.95 6.30 -21.23
CA CYS A 20 -8.94 6.44 -22.68
C CYS A 20 -7.56 6.91 -23.12
N ASP A 21 -6.86 6.07 -23.90
CA ASP A 21 -5.61 6.44 -24.55
C ASP A 21 -5.92 7.49 -25.64
N VAL A 22 -5.21 8.63 -25.61
CA VAL A 22 -5.26 9.60 -26.69
C VAL A 22 -4.17 9.25 -27.71
N GLU A 23 -4.60 8.61 -28.80
CA GLU A 23 -3.74 8.10 -29.86
C GLU A 23 -2.79 9.19 -30.40
N GLY A 24 -1.52 8.82 -30.61
CA GLY A 24 -0.50 9.75 -31.10
C GLY A 24 0.00 10.77 -30.07
N THR A 25 -0.39 10.66 -28.80
CA THR A 25 0.07 11.56 -27.73
C THR A 25 0.64 10.80 -26.54
N ASP A 26 1.32 11.52 -25.64
CA ASP A 26 1.80 11.00 -24.35
C ASP A 26 0.76 11.15 -23.23
N TYR A 27 -0.53 11.32 -23.57
CA TYR A 27 -1.57 11.61 -22.59
C TYR A 27 -2.67 10.55 -22.55
N CYS A 28 -3.25 10.34 -21.38
CA CYS A 28 -4.47 9.57 -21.22
C CYS A 28 -5.50 10.33 -20.38
N VAL A 29 -6.77 10.02 -20.62
CA VAL A 29 -7.90 10.57 -19.87
C VAL A 29 -8.34 9.55 -18.82
N ILE A 30 -8.42 9.97 -17.56
CA ILE A 30 -8.76 9.12 -16.41
C ILE A 30 -9.90 9.76 -15.63
N LYS A 31 -10.76 8.94 -15.02
CA LYS A 31 -11.72 9.43 -14.03
C LYS A 31 -11.01 9.98 -12.79
N LYS A 32 -11.40 11.17 -12.35
CA LYS A 32 -10.88 11.84 -11.15
C LYS A 32 -11.04 11.01 -9.88
N SER A 33 -12.11 10.22 -9.78
CA SER A 33 -12.33 9.29 -8.66
C SER A 33 -11.27 8.18 -8.60
N ASP A 34 -10.81 7.71 -9.76
CA ASP A 34 -9.80 6.66 -9.83
C ASP A 34 -8.41 7.24 -9.62
N TRP A 35 -8.15 8.44 -10.17
CA TRP A 35 -6.94 9.19 -9.86
C TRP A 35 -6.71 9.40 -8.35
N LYS A 36 -7.77 9.75 -7.63
CA LYS A 36 -7.71 9.92 -6.16
C LYS A 36 -7.27 8.65 -5.42
N LYS A 37 -7.47 7.46 -5.99
CA LYS A 37 -6.99 6.20 -5.40
C LYS A 37 -5.46 6.11 -5.46
N PHE A 38 -4.84 6.62 -6.54
CA PHE A 38 -3.39 6.65 -6.71
C PHE A 38 -2.71 7.71 -5.82
N LEU A 39 -3.35 8.86 -5.62
CA LEU A 39 -2.83 9.96 -4.79
C LEU A 39 -2.61 9.59 -3.31
N HIS A 40 -3.20 8.49 -2.81
CA HIS A 40 -2.99 8.06 -1.42
C HIS A 40 -1.59 7.48 -1.18
N PHE A 41 -0.88 7.04 -2.23
CA PHE A 41 0.40 6.32 -2.14
C PHE A 41 1.62 7.24 -2.21
N GLU A 42 1.52 8.39 -2.88
CA GLU A 42 2.53 9.43 -2.82
C GLU A 42 2.24 10.32 -1.62
N SER A 43 2.89 10.04 -0.50
CA SER A 43 2.83 10.83 0.74
C SER A 43 2.91 12.35 0.46
N GLN A 44 1.77 13.02 0.32
CA GLN A 44 1.54 14.48 0.33
C GLN A 44 2.58 15.42 -0.34
N LYS A 45 3.41 14.95 -1.29
CA LYS A 45 4.49 15.77 -1.88
C LYS A 45 4.37 16.05 -3.37
N ASN A 46 3.46 15.41 -4.09
CA ASN A 46 3.15 15.77 -5.48
C ASN A 46 1.65 16.04 -5.62
N ASP A 47 1.21 17.18 -5.09
CA ASP A 47 -0.07 17.75 -5.47
C ASP A 47 -0.09 17.96 -6.99
N MET A 48 -0.98 17.24 -7.68
CA MET A 48 -1.48 17.54 -9.03
C MET A 48 -0.46 17.79 -10.17
N HIS A 49 0.85 17.67 -9.97
CA HIS A 49 1.86 17.95 -11.01
C HIS A 49 1.79 16.98 -12.20
N ASN A 50 1.24 15.79 -11.99
CA ASN A 50 1.03 14.79 -13.04
C ASN A 50 -0.32 14.99 -13.77
N VAL A 51 -1.16 15.93 -13.30
CA VAL A 51 -2.42 16.32 -13.95
C VAL A 51 -2.16 17.48 -14.90
N VAL A 52 -2.23 17.20 -16.19
CA VAL A 52 -1.99 18.17 -17.26
C VAL A 52 -3.15 19.15 -17.36
N THR A 53 -4.39 18.65 -17.28
CA THR A 53 -5.60 19.47 -17.21
C THR A 53 -6.78 18.66 -16.68
N ALA A 54 -7.81 19.32 -16.16
CA ALA A 54 -9.13 18.73 -15.95
C ALA A 54 -9.99 18.96 -17.21
N ILE A 55 -10.78 17.95 -17.61
CA ILE A 55 -11.77 18.11 -18.69
C ILE A 55 -13.11 18.56 -18.10
N ASP A 56 -13.41 18.15 -16.86
CA ASP A 56 -14.57 18.54 -16.05
C ASP A 56 -14.40 18.11 -14.57
N ASP A 57 -15.50 17.95 -13.83
CA ASP A 57 -15.52 17.44 -12.45
C ASP A 57 -15.24 15.93 -12.35
N LYS A 58 -15.35 15.20 -13.46
CA LYS A 58 -15.28 13.74 -13.55
C LYS A 58 -13.97 13.23 -14.13
N TYR A 59 -13.31 13.99 -15.00
CA TYR A 59 -12.16 13.51 -15.77
C TYR A 59 -10.95 14.44 -15.70
N ILE A 60 -9.78 13.83 -15.75
CA ILE A 60 -8.49 14.49 -15.80
C ILE A 60 -7.65 13.92 -16.95
N VAL A 61 -6.74 14.74 -17.46
CA VAL A 61 -5.69 14.34 -18.41
C VAL A 61 -4.39 14.23 -17.64
N VAL A 62 -3.69 13.12 -17.82
CA VAL A 62 -2.39 12.87 -17.18
C VAL A 62 -1.38 12.38 -18.21
N ASN A 63 -0.10 12.51 -17.91
CA ASN A 63 0.95 11.91 -18.71
C ASN A 63 0.90 10.37 -18.60
N LYS A 64 1.03 9.66 -19.73
CA LYS A 64 1.02 8.19 -19.80
C LYS A 64 2.15 7.55 -19.00
N GLY A 65 3.34 8.15 -19.04
CA GLY A 65 4.50 7.68 -18.28
C GLY A 65 4.23 7.74 -16.77
N ASP A 66 3.76 8.88 -16.30
CA ASP A 66 3.40 9.06 -14.89
C ASP A 66 2.27 8.12 -14.48
N PHE A 67 1.23 7.99 -15.31
CA PHE A 67 0.13 7.07 -15.05
C PHE A 67 0.60 5.62 -14.97
N ARG A 68 1.43 5.15 -15.90
CA ARG A 68 1.99 3.78 -15.87
C ARG A 68 2.84 3.54 -14.62
N ASN A 69 3.62 4.52 -14.22
CA ASN A 69 4.41 4.43 -12.99
C ASN A 69 3.50 4.32 -11.75
N MET A 70 2.42 5.12 -11.69
CA MET A 70 1.42 5.04 -10.63
C MET A 70 0.62 3.74 -10.65
N GLU A 71 0.27 3.24 -11.83
CA GLU A 71 -0.41 1.95 -11.99
C GLU A 71 0.47 0.80 -11.51
N ALA A 72 1.76 0.82 -11.86
CA ALA A 72 2.73 -0.16 -11.38
C ALA A 72 2.89 -0.11 -9.85
N LEU A 73 3.00 1.10 -9.27
CA LEU A 73 3.06 1.30 -7.82
C LEU A 73 1.79 0.83 -7.12
N TYR A 74 0.61 1.13 -7.68
CA TYR A 74 -0.67 0.68 -7.12
C TYR A 74 -0.82 -0.83 -7.20
N ALA A 75 -0.40 -1.43 -8.31
CA ALA A 75 -0.39 -2.88 -8.45
C ALA A 75 0.46 -3.52 -7.35
N SER A 76 1.65 -2.98 -7.08
CA SER A 76 2.58 -3.49 -6.07
C SER A 76 2.33 -2.98 -4.65
N ALA A 77 1.24 -2.24 -4.42
CA ALA A 77 0.87 -1.73 -3.11
C ALA A 77 -0.05 -2.70 -2.35
N PHE A 78 0.22 -2.80 -1.05
CA PHE A 78 -0.50 -3.64 -0.11
C PHE A 78 -0.83 -2.85 1.15
N TYR A 79 -1.92 -3.20 1.81
CA TYR A 79 -2.26 -2.68 3.13
C TYR A 79 -2.24 -3.77 4.18
N MET A 80 -1.94 -3.39 5.41
CA MET A 80 -2.10 -4.23 6.59
C MET A 80 -2.95 -3.45 7.60
N MET A 81 -4.14 -3.97 7.88
CA MET A 81 -5.03 -3.48 8.93
C MET A 81 -5.25 -4.56 9.97
N MET A 82 -4.93 -4.27 11.23
CA MET A 82 -5.20 -5.18 12.35
C MET A 82 -5.95 -4.43 13.43
N ARG A 83 -7.11 -4.96 13.85
CA ARG A 83 -7.94 -4.44 14.94
C ARG A 83 -8.26 -5.58 15.89
N LYS A 84 -7.54 -5.70 17.00
CA LYS A 84 -7.85 -6.69 18.04
C LYS A 84 -7.36 -6.21 19.41
N ASP A 85 -8.22 -6.29 20.42
CA ASP A 85 -7.88 -6.02 21.83
C ASP A 85 -7.10 -4.69 22.02
N ASP A 86 -7.67 -3.57 21.53
CA ASP A 86 -7.07 -2.22 21.52
C ASP A 86 -5.73 -2.08 20.76
N LYS A 87 -5.34 -3.08 19.98
CA LYS A 87 -4.21 -2.99 19.05
C LYS A 87 -4.74 -2.57 17.69
N TYR A 88 -4.26 -1.40 17.26
CA TYR A 88 -4.52 -0.85 15.94
C TYR A 88 -3.20 -0.82 15.16
N VAL A 89 -3.17 -1.53 14.04
CA VAL A 89 -2.10 -1.45 13.04
C VAL A 89 -2.74 -0.99 11.75
N ASP A 90 -2.12 0.00 11.11
CA ASP A 90 -2.58 0.57 9.85
C ASP A 90 -1.36 0.99 9.03
N ALA A 91 -1.03 0.21 8.01
CA ALA A 91 0.20 0.38 7.27
C ALA A 91 -0.01 0.12 5.78
N ILE A 92 0.70 0.90 4.96
CA ILE A 92 0.82 0.69 3.52
C ILE A 92 2.23 0.18 3.24
N GLY A 93 2.32 -0.93 2.52
CA GLY A 93 3.57 -1.50 2.05
C GLY A 93 3.62 -1.57 0.53
N ILE A 94 4.82 -1.45 -0.04
CA ILE A 94 5.05 -1.56 -1.49
C ILE A 94 6.11 -2.64 -1.73
N ALA A 95 5.79 -3.58 -2.61
CA ALA A 95 6.75 -4.58 -3.08
C ALA A 95 7.66 -3.99 -4.16
N ASN A 96 8.98 -4.02 -3.92
CA ASN A 96 10.02 -3.50 -4.82
C ASN A 96 10.90 -4.65 -5.31
N TYR A 97 10.58 -5.21 -6.47
CA TYR A 97 11.32 -6.35 -7.03
C TYR A 97 12.71 -5.96 -7.51
N GLY A 98 13.67 -6.88 -7.35
CA GLY A 98 15.03 -6.73 -7.87
C GLY A 98 15.91 -5.75 -7.09
N MET A 99 15.43 -5.25 -5.94
CA MET A 99 16.22 -4.44 -5.00
C MET A 99 16.70 -5.31 -3.84
N GLU A 100 17.80 -4.91 -3.19
CA GLU A 100 18.34 -5.60 -1.99
C GLU A 100 17.29 -5.72 -0.86
N LYS A 101 16.38 -4.75 -0.79
CA LYS A 101 15.25 -4.72 0.14
C LYS A 101 13.95 -4.72 -0.64
N GLU A 102 13.25 -5.84 -0.58
CA GLU A 102 12.15 -6.14 -1.51
C GLU A 102 10.80 -5.55 -1.08
N PHE A 103 10.73 -4.92 0.10
CA PHE A 103 9.47 -4.41 0.62
C PHE A 103 9.69 -3.15 1.45
N CYS A 104 9.02 -2.05 1.11
CA CYS A 104 9.02 -0.87 1.97
C CYS A 104 7.66 -0.67 2.64
N VAL A 105 7.66 0.01 3.78
CA VAL A 105 6.46 0.49 4.46
C VAL A 105 6.51 2.00 4.50
N ILE A 106 5.42 2.63 4.09
CA ILE A 106 5.32 4.08 3.91
C ILE A 106 5.26 4.79 5.26
N GLU A 107 5.89 5.97 5.31
CA GLU A 107 5.79 6.91 6.41
C GLU A 107 4.34 7.12 6.88
N GLY A 108 4.16 7.33 8.18
CA GLY A 108 2.86 7.56 8.82
C GLY A 108 2.15 6.29 9.27
N ALA A 109 2.66 5.10 8.89
CA ALA A 109 2.11 3.82 9.29
C ALA A 109 1.95 3.73 10.82
N ILE A 110 0.77 3.33 11.28
CA ILE A 110 0.47 3.09 12.69
C ILE A 110 0.98 1.70 13.04
N VAL A 111 1.79 1.66 14.09
CA VAL A 111 2.43 0.44 14.56
C VAL A 111 1.75 -0.07 15.83
N GLY A 112 1.52 -1.38 15.88
CA GLY A 112 1.09 -2.09 17.08
C GLY A 112 2.17 -2.26 18.15
N ASN A 113 1.71 -2.62 19.35
CA ASN A 113 2.56 -2.89 20.51
C ASN A 113 3.32 -4.22 20.37
N VAL A 114 4.57 -4.24 20.82
CA VAL A 114 5.42 -5.44 20.82
C VAL A 114 4.88 -6.49 21.78
N ASN A 115 4.58 -7.68 21.27
CA ASN A 115 4.13 -8.83 22.03
C ASN A 115 5.32 -9.67 22.54
N THR A 116 5.17 -10.29 23.70
CA THR A 116 6.13 -11.22 24.28
C THR A 116 6.38 -12.44 23.39
N SER A 117 5.43 -12.83 22.53
CA SER A 117 5.60 -13.93 21.58
C SER A 117 6.42 -13.58 20.33
N LEU A 118 6.75 -12.30 20.09
CA LEU A 118 7.56 -11.91 18.93
C LEU A 118 9.01 -12.45 19.07
N GLU A 119 9.55 -12.97 17.97
CA GLU A 119 10.92 -13.51 17.93
C GLU A 119 11.96 -12.45 18.28
N LYS A 120 13.07 -12.89 18.92
CA LYS A 120 14.11 -11.99 19.42
C LYS A 120 14.71 -11.10 18.33
N THR A 121 14.91 -11.63 17.13
CA THR A 121 15.48 -10.90 15.99
C THR A 121 14.60 -9.70 15.61
N TYR A 122 13.29 -9.91 15.49
CA TYR A 122 12.36 -8.82 15.14
C TYR A 122 12.13 -7.86 16.32
N LYS A 123 12.16 -8.33 17.57
CA LYS A 123 12.17 -7.44 18.75
C LYS A 123 13.38 -6.53 18.78
N ARG A 124 14.57 -7.07 18.50
CA ARG A 124 15.80 -6.28 18.40
C ARG A 124 15.69 -5.26 17.28
N LYS A 125 15.27 -5.69 16.09
CA LYS A 125 15.08 -4.78 14.96
C LYS A 125 14.07 -3.68 15.27
N ARG A 126 12.97 -4.03 15.90
CA ARG A 126 11.95 -3.10 16.34
C ARG A 126 12.51 -2.06 17.31
N LYS A 127 13.27 -2.52 18.30
CA LYS A 127 13.94 -1.65 19.27
C LYS A 127 14.96 -0.72 18.61
N GLU A 128 15.77 -1.22 17.66
CA GLU A 128 16.70 -0.37 16.89
C GLU A 128 15.97 0.79 16.21
N LEU A 129 14.82 0.53 15.58
CA LEU A 129 14.01 1.55 14.90
C LEU A 129 13.31 2.51 15.87
N GLU A 130 13.02 2.08 17.09
CA GLU A 130 12.49 2.96 18.14
C GLU A 130 13.60 3.84 18.73
N GLU A 131 14.81 3.29 18.90
CA GLU A 131 15.99 4.01 19.44
C GLU A 131 16.54 5.05 18.45
N ASP A 132 16.50 4.77 17.15
CA ASP A 132 16.95 5.70 16.10
C ASP A 132 15.89 6.74 15.68
N GLY A 133 14.68 6.64 16.24
CA GLY A 133 13.57 7.55 15.96
C GLY A 133 12.82 7.30 14.65
N THR A 134 13.20 6.27 13.88
CA THR A 134 12.43 5.81 12.70
C THR A 134 11.00 5.44 13.12
N ILE A 135 10.82 4.98 14.35
CA ILE A 135 9.52 4.72 14.96
C ILE A 135 9.39 5.53 16.25
N ALA A 136 8.41 6.43 16.27
CA ALA A 136 8.11 7.24 17.44
C ALA A 136 6.60 7.39 17.60
N ASN A 137 6.12 7.44 18.85
CA ASN A 137 4.70 7.61 19.16
C ASN A 137 3.78 6.61 18.43
N ASN A 138 4.19 5.34 18.37
CA ASN A 138 3.49 4.26 17.63
C ASN A 138 3.28 4.55 16.14
N ARG A 139 4.16 5.34 15.53
CA ARG A 139 4.13 5.65 14.10
C ARG A 139 5.50 5.47 13.47
N LEU A 140 5.50 5.06 12.21
CA LEU A 140 6.69 5.07 11.37
C LEU A 140 6.91 6.51 10.87
N MET A 141 8.04 7.11 11.24
CA MET A 141 8.35 8.52 10.99
C MET A 141 9.00 8.78 9.63
N THR A 142 9.44 7.73 8.94
CA THR A 142 9.99 7.79 7.59
C THR A 142 9.73 6.47 6.89
N THR A 143 9.58 6.49 5.57
CA THR A 143 9.48 5.24 4.78
C THR A 143 10.67 4.34 5.06
N TYR A 144 10.40 3.08 5.41
CA TYR A 144 11.43 2.12 5.79
C TYR A 144 11.43 0.90 4.90
N TYR A 145 12.62 0.49 4.48
CA TYR A 145 12.83 -0.67 3.61
C TYR A 145 13.21 -1.90 4.45
N PHE A 146 12.40 -2.94 4.31
CA PHE A 146 12.55 -4.26 4.90
C PHE A 146 13.04 -5.25 3.84
N GLU A 147 13.69 -6.32 4.29
CA GLU A 147 14.18 -7.40 3.44
C GLU A 147 13.02 -8.09 2.70
N ASN A 148 11.90 -8.28 3.39
CA ASN A 148 10.73 -8.98 2.84
C ASN A 148 9.42 -8.58 3.58
N PRO A 149 8.24 -8.91 3.00
CA PRO A 149 6.95 -8.56 3.59
C PRO A 149 6.74 -9.17 4.98
N SER A 150 7.33 -10.34 5.27
CA SER A 150 7.19 -10.99 6.57
C SER A 150 7.96 -10.24 7.66
N GLN A 151 9.19 -9.81 7.38
CA GLN A 151 9.96 -8.95 8.30
C GLN A 151 9.18 -7.66 8.58
N ALA A 152 8.67 -7.00 7.53
CA ALA A 152 7.85 -5.80 7.66
C ALA A 152 6.62 -6.05 8.57
N SER A 153 5.84 -7.10 8.30
CA SER A 153 4.61 -7.37 9.06
C SER A 153 4.87 -7.59 10.55
N ARG A 154 5.97 -8.28 10.91
CA ARG A 154 6.32 -8.62 12.29
C ARG A 154 6.82 -7.41 13.06
N VAL A 155 7.63 -6.57 12.42
CA VAL A 155 8.15 -5.34 13.02
C VAL A 155 7.05 -4.29 13.17
N ILE A 156 6.17 -4.15 12.18
CA ILE A 156 5.09 -3.15 12.17
C ILE A 156 3.87 -3.59 13.00
N SER A 157 3.58 -4.89 13.13
CA SER A 157 2.51 -5.34 14.02
C SER A 157 2.95 -5.51 15.47
N GLY A 158 4.26 -5.71 15.68
CA GLY A 158 4.80 -6.13 16.98
C GLY A 158 4.44 -7.58 17.34
N THR A 159 3.91 -8.38 16.42
CA THR A 159 3.41 -9.74 16.68
C THR A 159 3.97 -10.75 15.68
N SER A 160 3.87 -12.05 16.01
CA SER A 160 4.25 -13.11 15.07
C SER A 160 3.17 -13.26 13.98
N THR A 161 3.36 -12.55 12.87
CA THR A 161 2.49 -12.60 11.68
C THR A 161 3.21 -13.22 10.50
N ASN A 162 2.45 -13.72 9.52
CA ASN A 162 2.95 -14.10 8.21
C ASN A 162 2.64 -12.98 7.22
N GLY A 163 3.67 -12.36 6.64
CA GLY A 163 3.51 -11.25 5.70
C GLY A 163 2.67 -11.62 4.49
N ASN A 164 2.73 -12.87 4.03
CA ASN A 164 1.95 -13.32 2.89
C ASN A 164 0.44 -13.33 3.15
N ASP A 165 0.02 -13.36 4.41
CA ASP A 165 -1.38 -13.49 4.79
C ASP A 165 -1.97 -12.14 5.22
N VAL A 166 -1.17 -11.27 5.84
CA VAL A 166 -1.65 -10.01 6.45
C VAL A 166 -1.52 -8.80 5.54
N TRP A 167 -0.63 -8.84 4.54
CA TRP A 167 -0.57 -7.80 3.52
C TRP A 167 -1.59 -8.10 2.43
N LEU A 168 -2.57 -7.22 2.28
CA LEU A 168 -3.70 -7.36 1.37
C LEU A 168 -3.54 -6.41 0.18
N SER A 169 -3.75 -6.91 -1.03
CA SER A 169 -3.56 -6.13 -2.25
C SER A 169 -4.67 -5.09 -2.45
N PHE A 170 -4.29 -3.88 -2.84
CA PHE A 170 -5.24 -2.85 -3.29
C PHE A 170 -5.81 -3.15 -4.68
N SER A 171 -5.03 -3.76 -5.56
CA SER A 171 -5.40 -4.04 -6.94
C SER A 171 -6.23 -5.31 -7.11
N GLU A 172 -6.07 -6.29 -6.22
CA GLU A 172 -6.74 -7.60 -6.30
C GLU A 172 -7.83 -7.79 -5.23
N ASN A 173 -8.66 -6.79 -4.95
CA ASN A 173 -9.80 -6.90 -4.01
C ASN A 173 -9.43 -7.43 -2.61
N GLY A 174 -8.28 -7.02 -2.06
CA GLY A 174 -7.86 -7.44 -0.72
C GLY A 174 -7.40 -8.90 -0.64
N LYS A 175 -7.09 -9.57 -1.76
CA LYS A 175 -6.38 -10.84 -1.72
C LYS A 175 -5.06 -10.67 -0.97
N SER A 176 -4.72 -11.69 -0.17
CA SER A 176 -3.44 -11.70 0.52
C SER A 176 -2.28 -11.79 -0.47
N LEU A 177 -1.14 -11.20 -0.13
CA LEU A 177 0.06 -11.16 -0.97
C LEU A 177 0.45 -12.56 -1.45
N GLY A 178 0.28 -13.59 -0.61
CA GLY A 178 0.55 -14.98 -0.97
C GLY A 178 -0.36 -15.58 -2.06
N MET A 179 -1.49 -14.95 -2.36
CA MET A 179 -2.48 -15.38 -3.37
C MET A 179 -2.47 -14.52 -4.63
N THR A 180 -1.62 -13.49 -4.68
CA THR A 180 -1.48 -12.60 -5.82
C THR A 180 -0.42 -13.10 -6.80
N GLN A 181 -0.47 -12.61 -8.06
CA GLN A 181 0.55 -12.93 -9.07
C GLN A 181 1.96 -12.49 -8.63
N PHE A 182 2.06 -11.57 -7.67
CA PHE A 182 3.30 -11.14 -7.05
C PHE A 182 4.14 -12.28 -6.44
N LYS A 183 3.52 -13.36 -5.97
CA LYS A 183 4.24 -14.56 -5.52
C LYS A 183 4.66 -15.46 -6.69
N ALA A 184 3.90 -15.48 -7.78
CA ALA A 184 4.13 -16.36 -8.93
C ALA A 184 5.33 -15.95 -9.81
N LEU A 185 5.83 -14.71 -9.64
CA LEU A 185 6.99 -14.16 -10.35
C LEU A 185 8.31 -14.30 -9.56
N ARG A 186 8.31 -15.02 -8.43
CA ARG A 186 9.50 -15.46 -7.68
C ARG A 186 9.78 -16.93 -7.95
#